data_AF-M2R2C8-F1
#
_entry.id   AF-M2R2C8-F1
#
_cell.length_a   1.000
_cell.length_b   1.000
_cell.length_c   1.000
_cell.angle_alpha   90.00
_cell.angle_beta   90.00
_cell.angle_gamma   90.00
#
_symmetry.space_group_name_H-M   'P 1'
#
loop_
_entity.id
_entity.type
_entity.pdbx_description
1 polymer ?
#
loop_
_entity_poly.entity_id
_entity_poly.type
_entity_poly.pdbx_seq_one_letter_code
_entity_poly.pdbx_strand_id
1 'polypeptide(L)'
;MSLCTARITNLDPSTTEADLLDLLQQRQLPVSSGQSRVSLATSISGEKVATVTFRDEKTLDAAMKLAPQDRQLRDRFIGFDTKFDGFTTLSDGDEIDIVALHGLNGHAFKSWQYAHQSDCFMWLRDVLPEHFPSARILTYGYNAAVVSDVSAARLRNFAETFLENLKRERDSDTYRSNPLIIMMHSLGGLVIKQALIVARQNSGKRYEDVLDSLRCMIFFGTPHQGVPGATRTRIAGNLLRAVGIEARTDLIRELEPTSTALFDLTEDFRHAIEDLGTIIYTFFEEKRTRTRGGLLGRDALVVPEKSAILGVTRERKASINADHINICKFSGPGDNAYGAVRKVIREAIQEFTPTVTTRDADAQPPPPEGLKYINLKDPNTLSRDDSGYPVLVWGPYTYWALSHDDNRYGMTILAYDGRGRLVQRWEKIGARYIVSISLDRGTVKFIGQAELSIKFTLNEIRIGNF
;
A
#
# COMPACT_ATOMS: atom_id res chain seq x y z
N MET A 1 16.60 -6.01 20.66
CA MET A 1 17.10 -7.11 19.83
C MET A 1 17.59 -6.52 18.53
N SER A 2 18.71 -7.01 18.04
CA SER A 2 19.37 -6.51 16.84
C SER A 2 18.71 -7.05 15.58
N LEU A 3 19.09 -6.49 14.42
CA LEU A 3 18.63 -7.04 13.14
C LEU A 3 19.44 -8.30 12.90
N CYS A 4 18.79 -9.40 12.54
CA CYS A 4 19.49 -10.55 11.95
C CYS A 4 19.22 -10.64 10.45
N THR A 5 18.71 -9.59 9.81
CA THR A 5 18.25 -9.59 8.41
C THR A 5 19.08 -8.65 7.53
N ALA A 6 19.51 -9.12 6.37
CA ALA A 6 20.13 -8.28 5.33
C ALA A 6 19.30 -8.31 4.04
N ARG A 7 19.36 -7.21 3.30
CA ARG A 7 19.01 -7.13 1.88
C ARG A 7 20.23 -7.58 1.07
N ILE A 8 20.00 -8.42 0.06
CA ILE A 8 21.01 -8.84 -0.90
C ILE A 8 20.62 -8.32 -2.28
N THR A 9 21.54 -7.63 -2.94
CA THR A 9 21.29 -6.89 -4.21
C THR A 9 22.23 -7.34 -5.32
N ASN A 10 21.94 -6.91 -6.55
CA ASN A 10 22.68 -7.28 -7.77
C ASN A 10 22.67 -8.79 -8.04
N LEU A 11 21.57 -9.46 -7.70
CA LEU A 11 21.36 -10.86 -8.02
C LEU A 11 20.88 -10.97 -9.48
N ASP A 12 21.38 -11.98 -10.18
CA ASP A 12 20.98 -12.24 -11.55
C ASP A 12 19.46 -12.50 -11.63
N PRO A 13 18.74 -12.05 -12.69
CA PRO A 13 17.30 -12.26 -12.84
C PRO A 13 16.85 -13.73 -12.73
N SER A 14 17.75 -14.67 -13.11
CA SER A 14 17.49 -16.11 -13.05
C SER A 14 17.93 -16.78 -11.74
N THR A 15 18.37 -16.00 -10.75
CA THR A 15 18.70 -16.49 -9.41
C THR A 15 17.47 -17.10 -8.76
N THR A 16 17.63 -18.26 -8.15
CA THR A 16 16.60 -18.94 -7.36
C THR A 16 16.91 -18.84 -5.86
N GLU A 17 15.93 -19.15 -5.01
CA GLU A 17 16.17 -19.25 -3.56
C GLU A 17 17.22 -20.33 -3.24
N ALA A 18 17.22 -21.45 -3.98
CA ALA A 18 18.19 -22.53 -3.81
C ALA A 18 19.63 -22.05 -4.07
N ASP A 19 19.86 -21.30 -5.16
CA ASP A 19 21.18 -20.74 -5.47
C ASP A 19 21.73 -19.88 -4.31
N LEU A 20 20.86 -19.08 -3.71
CA LEU A 20 21.24 -18.20 -2.60
C LEU A 20 21.51 -19.01 -1.32
N LEU A 21 20.67 -19.99 -1.00
CA LEU A 21 20.86 -20.86 0.15
C LEU A 21 22.14 -21.68 0.04
N ASP A 22 22.45 -22.20 -1.14
CA ASP A 22 23.68 -22.95 -1.41
C ASP A 22 24.92 -22.08 -1.21
N LEU A 23 24.91 -20.83 -1.71
CA LEU A 23 25.99 -19.88 -1.46
C LEU A 23 26.19 -19.64 0.03
N LEU A 24 25.12 -19.31 0.76
CA LEU A 24 25.18 -19.03 2.19
C LEU A 24 25.68 -20.24 2.99
N GLN A 25 25.25 -21.46 2.61
CA GLN A 25 25.73 -22.69 3.22
C GLN A 25 27.22 -22.92 2.96
N GLN A 26 27.70 -22.75 1.72
CA GLN A 26 29.12 -22.88 1.39
C GLN A 26 30.01 -21.88 2.15
N ARG A 27 29.47 -20.70 2.46
CA ARG A 27 30.17 -19.67 3.26
C ARG A 27 29.97 -19.81 4.77
N GLN A 28 29.33 -20.89 5.22
CA GLN A 28 29.05 -21.17 6.65
C GLN A 28 28.23 -20.04 7.31
N LEU A 29 27.27 -19.49 6.55
CA LEU A 29 26.37 -18.43 7.00
C LEU A 29 24.96 -19.02 7.24
N PRO A 30 24.72 -19.69 8.38
CA PRO A 30 23.43 -20.32 8.63
C PRO A 30 22.28 -19.31 8.68
N VAL A 31 21.22 -19.64 7.95
CA VAL A 31 19.95 -18.89 7.92
C VAL A 31 19.06 -19.34 9.08
N SER A 32 18.11 -18.49 9.52
CA SER A 32 17.15 -18.84 10.58
C SER A 32 16.25 -20.03 10.19
N SER A 33 15.84 -20.83 11.19
CA SER A 33 15.03 -22.04 11.02
C SER A 33 13.51 -21.82 10.97
N GLY A 34 13.03 -20.59 11.14
CA GLY A 34 11.60 -20.24 11.15
C GLY A 34 10.94 -20.14 9.75
N GLN A 35 9.64 -19.83 9.74
CA GLN A 35 8.89 -19.55 8.49
C GLN A 35 9.44 -18.30 7.78
N SER A 36 9.57 -18.39 6.45
CA SER A 36 9.98 -17.31 5.54
C SER A 36 11.33 -16.65 5.89
N ARG A 37 12.40 -17.44 5.83
CA ARG A 37 13.78 -17.02 6.15
C ARG A 37 14.49 -16.24 5.03
N VAL A 38 14.08 -16.48 3.79
CA VAL A 38 14.52 -15.78 2.59
C VAL A 38 13.29 -15.31 1.83
N SER A 39 13.29 -14.08 1.33
CA SER A 39 12.43 -13.69 0.23
C SER A 39 13.28 -13.34 -0.97
N LEU A 40 12.78 -13.63 -2.17
CA LEU A 40 13.43 -13.29 -3.43
C LEU A 40 12.40 -12.64 -4.33
N ALA A 41 12.59 -11.38 -4.63
CA ALA A 41 11.69 -10.58 -5.45
C ALA A 41 12.47 -9.89 -6.58
N THR A 42 11.74 -9.31 -7.52
CA THR A 42 12.26 -8.66 -8.71
C THR A 42 12.17 -7.15 -8.52
N SER A 43 13.28 -6.46 -8.74
CA SER A 43 13.30 -4.99 -8.77
C SER A 43 12.65 -4.47 -10.05
N ILE A 44 12.37 -3.16 -10.09
CA ILE A 44 11.96 -2.49 -11.33
C ILE A 44 12.97 -2.67 -12.49
N SER A 45 14.26 -2.84 -12.21
CA SER A 45 15.30 -3.08 -13.21
C SER A 45 15.36 -4.52 -13.74
N GLY A 46 14.50 -5.41 -13.23
CA GLY A 46 14.47 -6.83 -13.58
C GLY A 46 15.49 -7.69 -12.83
N GLU A 47 16.33 -7.08 -12.00
CA GLU A 47 17.30 -7.79 -11.15
C GLU A 47 16.60 -8.41 -9.94
N LYS A 48 17.16 -9.50 -9.41
CA LYS A 48 16.66 -10.06 -8.16
C LYS A 48 17.19 -9.27 -6.96
N VAL A 49 16.32 -9.12 -5.97
CA VAL A 49 16.63 -8.59 -4.65
C VAL A 49 16.13 -9.62 -3.64
N ALA A 50 16.99 -9.98 -2.69
CA ALA A 50 16.61 -10.90 -1.63
C ALA A 50 16.59 -10.20 -0.27
N THR A 51 15.78 -10.71 0.65
CA THR A 51 15.95 -10.42 2.08
C THR A 51 16.20 -11.72 2.83
N VAL A 52 17.28 -11.79 3.61
CA VAL A 52 17.74 -13.01 4.28
C VAL A 52 17.83 -12.76 5.77
N THR A 53 17.12 -13.56 6.56
CA THR A 53 17.23 -13.55 8.03
C THR A 53 18.18 -14.64 8.48
N PHE A 54 19.38 -14.25 8.89
CA PHE A 54 20.41 -15.12 9.46
C PHE A 54 20.00 -15.66 10.83
N ARG A 55 20.64 -16.77 11.22
CA ARG A 55 20.41 -17.43 12.51
C ARG A 55 20.61 -16.48 13.70
N ASP A 56 21.64 -15.65 13.63
CA ASP A 56 22.03 -14.75 14.70
C ASP A 56 22.81 -13.54 14.16
N GLU A 57 23.04 -12.56 15.03
CA GLU A 57 23.79 -11.34 14.73
C GLU A 57 25.23 -11.63 14.32
N LYS A 58 25.86 -12.62 14.95
CA LYS A 58 27.25 -13.01 14.66
C LYS A 58 27.38 -13.51 13.22
N THR A 59 26.38 -14.25 12.75
CA THR A 59 26.31 -14.74 11.37
C THR A 59 26.07 -13.60 10.39
N LEU A 60 25.15 -12.68 10.70
CA LEU A 60 24.96 -11.47 9.88
C LEU A 60 26.25 -10.65 9.79
N ASP A 61 26.94 -10.43 10.90
CA ASP A 61 28.21 -9.71 10.95
C ASP A 61 29.29 -10.40 10.11
N ALA A 62 29.34 -11.74 10.12
CA ALA A 62 30.23 -12.51 9.26
C ALA A 62 29.88 -12.32 7.77
N ALA A 63 28.59 -12.33 7.42
CA ALA A 63 28.12 -12.07 6.05
C ALA A 63 28.53 -10.67 5.56
N MET A 64 28.34 -9.65 6.41
CA MET A 64 28.73 -8.27 6.11
C MET A 64 30.23 -8.07 5.95
N LYS A 65 31.06 -8.99 6.49
CA LYS A 65 32.54 -8.97 6.43
C LYS A 65 33.12 -9.90 5.37
N LEU A 66 32.31 -10.63 4.60
CA LEU A 66 32.81 -11.47 3.50
C LEU A 66 33.71 -10.65 2.56
N ALA A 67 34.83 -11.24 2.14
CA ALA A 67 35.69 -10.62 1.13
C ALA A 67 34.96 -10.55 -0.22
N PRO A 68 35.27 -9.59 -1.11
CA PRO A 68 34.59 -9.44 -2.39
C PRO A 68 34.53 -10.73 -3.22
N GLN A 69 35.63 -11.50 -3.27
CA GLN A 69 35.71 -12.80 -3.94
C GLN A 69 34.71 -13.86 -3.41
N ASP A 70 34.32 -13.74 -2.14
CA ASP A 70 33.36 -14.65 -1.50
C ASP A 70 31.91 -14.17 -1.67
N ARG A 71 31.71 -12.95 -2.20
CA ARG A 71 30.40 -12.38 -2.55
C ARG A 71 30.10 -12.56 -4.03
N GLN A 72 30.47 -13.71 -4.58
CA GLN A 72 30.17 -14.02 -5.97
C GLN A 72 29.06 -15.06 -6.03
N LEU A 73 28.00 -14.74 -6.74
CA LEU A 73 26.95 -15.68 -7.13
C LEU A 73 26.88 -15.68 -8.65
N ARG A 74 27.17 -16.83 -9.25
CA ARG A 74 27.31 -16.96 -10.71
C ARG A 74 28.41 -16.00 -11.21
N ASP A 75 28.11 -15.17 -12.19
CA ASP A 75 29.01 -14.18 -12.80
C ASP A 75 28.94 -12.79 -12.16
N ARG A 76 28.16 -12.61 -11.08
CA ARG A 76 27.94 -11.31 -10.44
C ARG A 76 28.50 -11.23 -9.01
N PHE A 77 28.98 -10.03 -8.67
CA PHE A 77 29.26 -9.67 -7.28
C PHE A 77 27.98 -9.17 -6.60
N ILE A 78 27.59 -9.81 -5.50
CA ILE A 78 26.37 -9.47 -4.76
C ILE A 78 26.67 -8.52 -3.60
N GLY A 79 25.74 -7.61 -3.34
CA GLY A 79 25.81 -6.68 -2.21
C GLY A 79 25.08 -7.23 -0.99
N PHE A 80 25.62 -7.01 0.21
CA PHE A 80 24.88 -7.18 1.47
C PHE A 80 24.64 -5.81 2.09
N ASP A 81 23.40 -5.52 2.45
CA ASP A 81 22.97 -4.25 3.03
C ASP A 81 22.06 -4.47 4.25
N THR A 82 22.36 -3.78 5.34
CA THR A 82 21.55 -3.81 6.57
C THR A 82 20.85 -2.48 6.85
N LYS A 83 21.01 -1.47 5.99
CA LYS A 83 20.37 -0.16 6.15
C LYS A 83 18.97 -0.13 5.55
N PHE A 84 18.77 -0.85 4.44
CA PHE A 84 17.52 -0.85 3.68
C PHE A 84 17.11 0.55 3.20
N ASP A 85 18.09 1.41 2.90
CA ASP A 85 17.82 2.74 2.32
C ASP A 85 17.19 2.58 0.93
N GLY A 86 16.19 3.41 0.63
CA GLY A 86 15.39 3.34 -0.59
C GLY A 86 14.36 2.22 -0.57
N PHE A 87 13.85 1.85 -1.76
CA PHE A 87 12.87 0.77 -1.89
C PHE A 87 13.53 -0.61 -1.77
N THR A 88 12.79 -1.53 -1.17
CA THR A 88 13.08 -2.96 -1.16
C THR A 88 11.81 -3.72 -1.49
N THR A 89 11.79 -4.41 -2.63
CA THR A 89 10.72 -5.34 -2.98
C THR A 89 10.84 -6.58 -2.09
N LEU A 90 9.79 -6.86 -1.33
CA LEU A 90 9.69 -7.99 -0.42
C LEU A 90 9.00 -9.18 -1.09
N SER A 91 8.05 -8.89 -1.99
CA SER A 91 7.31 -9.86 -2.80
C SER A 91 6.98 -9.29 -4.16
N ASP A 92 7.04 -10.15 -5.17
CA ASP A 92 6.57 -9.87 -6.52
C ASP A 92 5.03 -9.80 -6.57
N GLY A 93 4.53 -9.08 -7.57
CA GLY A 93 3.11 -8.91 -7.88
C GLY A 93 2.97 -7.83 -8.94
N ASP A 94 1.85 -7.80 -9.65
CA ASP A 94 1.66 -6.90 -10.79
C ASP A 94 0.26 -6.29 -10.90
N GLU A 95 -0.61 -6.50 -9.91
CA GLU A 95 -1.95 -5.91 -9.89
C GLU A 95 -2.09 -4.74 -8.91
N ILE A 96 -1.31 -4.71 -7.84
CA ILE A 96 -1.37 -3.66 -6.82
C ILE A 96 -0.01 -3.47 -6.15
N ASP A 97 0.33 -2.23 -5.82
CA ASP A 97 1.49 -1.91 -5.00
C ASP A 97 1.09 -1.62 -3.56
N ILE A 98 1.76 -2.27 -2.60
CA ILE A 98 1.63 -2.00 -1.17
C ILE A 98 2.98 -1.50 -0.65
N VAL A 99 3.06 -0.22 -0.28
CA VAL A 99 4.29 0.43 0.17
C VAL A 99 4.24 0.71 1.67
N ALA A 100 5.25 0.26 2.41
CA ALA A 100 5.36 0.45 3.85
C ALA A 100 6.49 1.44 4.23
N LEU A 101 6.16 2.44 5.05
CA LEU A 101 7.08 3.49 5.50
C LEU A 101 7.24 3.51 7.02
N HIS A 102 8.48 3.45 7.50
CA HIS A 102 8.78 3.53 8.94
C HIS A 102 8.74 4.97 9.47
N GLY A 103 8.72 5.11 10.81
CA GLY A 103 8.75 6.39 11.51
C GLY A 103 10.14 6.88 11.93
N LEU A 104 10.15 7.89 12.80
CA LEU A 104 11.33 8.51 13.39
C LEU A 104 12.24 7.48 14.07
N ASN A 105 13.55 7.54 13.81
CA ASN A 105 14.54 6.58 14.30
C ASN A 105 14.15 5.09 14.07
N GLY A 106 13.24 4.86 13.12
CA GLY A 106 12.81 3.54 12.69
C GLY A 106 13.74 2.97 11.64
N HIS A 107 13.49 1.72 11.28
CA HIS A 107 14.21 1.01 10.24
C HIS A 107 13.21 0.30 9.33
N ALA A 108 13.42 0.35 8.01
CA ALA A 108 12.48 -0.15 7.01
C ALA A 108 12.01 -1.59 7.29
N PHE A 109 12.92 -2.50 7.63
CA PHE A 109 12.55 -3.86 8.03
C PHE A 109 12.00 -3.98 9.47
N LYS A 110 12.77 -3.55 10.49
CA LYS A 110 12.45 -3.76 11.91
C LYS A 110 11.14 -3.15 12.39
N SER A 111 10.69 -2.08 11.76
CA SER A 111 9.47 -1.37 12.21
C SER A 111 8.23 -2.25 12.06
N TRP A 112 8.30 -3.23 11.16
CA TRP A 112 7.22 -4.20 10.87
C TRP A 112 7.54 -5.62 11.37
N GLN A 113 8.67 -5.79 12.06
CA GLN A 113 9.13 -7.09 12.54
C GLN A 113 8.77 -7.25 14.02
N TYR A 114 7.97 -8.27 14.30
CA TYR A 114 7.84 -8.82 15.64
C TYR A 114 9.07 -9.66 15.96
N ALA A 115 9.57 -9.52 17.19
CA ALA A 115 10.72 -10.28 17.68
C ALA A 115 10.42 -10.78 19.08
N HIS A 116 10.53 -12.09 19.29
CA HIS A 116 10.39 -12.73 20.58
C HIS A 116 11.45 -13.82 20.73
N GLN A 117 12.34 -13.65 21.71
CA GLN A 117 13.51 -14.52 21.90
C GLN A 117 14.37 -14.60 20.62
N SER A 118 14.58 -15.80 20.07
CA SER A 118 15.32 -16.02 18.82
C SER A 118 14.46 -15.95 17.57
N ASP A 119 13.13 -15.85 17.71
CA ASP A 119 12.20 -15.86 16.59
C ASP A 119 11.84 -14.43 16.18
N CYS A 120 11.93 -14.20 14.88
CA CYS A 120 11.60 -12.94 14.25
C CYS A 120 10.60 -13.20 13.13
N PHE A 121 9.57 -12.35 13.05
CA PHE A 121 8.50 -12.45 12.08
C PHE A 121 8.17 -11.06 11.53
N MET A 122 8.38 -10.85 10.25
CA MET A 122 8.12 -9.59 9.55
C MET A 122 6.98 -9.79 8.57
N TRP A 123 5.77 -9.47 9.03
CA TRP A 123 4.52 -9.89 8.38
C TRP A 123 4.36 -9.42 6.93
N LEU A 124 4.95 -8.27 6.54
CA LEU A 124 4.92 -7.80 5.14
C LEU A 124 5.62 -8.75 4.19
N ARG A 125 6.69 -9.39 4.65
CA ARG A 125 7.46 -10.37 3.89
C ARG A 125 6.92 -11.79 4.11
N ASP A 126 6.59 -12.12 5.36
CA ASP A 126 6.46 -13.51 5.78
C ASP A 126 5.06 -14.08 5.60
N VAL A 127 4.02 -13.25 5.50
CA VAL A 127 2.62 -13.73 5.45
C VAL A 127 1.69 -12.89 4.59
N LEU A 128 1.98 -11.59 4.40
CA LEU A 128 1.17 -10.74 3.53
C LEU A 128 1.14 -11.24 2.08
N PRO A 129 2.25 -11.74 1.49
CA PRO A 129 2.24 -12.28 0.12
C PRO A 129 1.30 -13.47 -0.05
N GLU A 130 1.15 -14.33 0.97
CA GLU A 130 0.25 -15.49 0.92
C GLU A 130 -1.22 -15.07 0.82
N HIS A 131 -1.57 -13.94 1.44
CA HIS A 131 -2.95 -13.43 1.42
C HIS A 131 -3.26 -12.58 0.19
N PHE A 132 -2.24 -11.99 -0.44
CA PHE A 132 -2.35 -11.10 -1.59
C PHE A 132 -1.25 -11.41 -2.62
N PRO A 133 -1.28 -12.57 -3.28
CA PRO A 133 -0.19 -13.04 -4.15
C PRO A 133 0.00 -12.19 -5.42
N SER A 134 -1.00 -11.41 -5.84
CA SER A 134 -0.88 -10.46 -6.95
C SER A 134 -0.37 -9.07 -6.52
N ALA A 135 -0.16 -8.86 -5.22
CA ALA A 135 0.33 -7.60 -4.68
C ALA A 135 1.86 -7.56 -4.65
N ARG A 136 2.43 -6.53 -5.28
CA ARG A 136 3.83 -6.16 -5.09
C ARG A 136 3.98 -5.48 -3.74
N ILE A 137 4.77 -6.08 -2.85
CA ILE A 137 4.93 -5.58 -1.48
C ILE A 137 6.31 -4.96 -1.35
N LEU A 138 6.34 -3.70 -0.91
CA LEU A 138 7.51 -2.86 -0.87
C LEU A 138 7.67 -2.27 0.53
N THR A 139 8.90 -2.18 1.03
CA THR A 139 9.24 -1.31 2.15
C THR A 139 10.20 -0.23 1.69
N TYR A 140 10.07 0.97 2.25
CA TYR A 140 10.98 2.07 1.96
C TYR A 140 11.71 2.55 3.21
N GLY A 141 13.03 2.65 3.11
CA GLY A 141 13.91 3.18 4.14
C GLY A 141 14.44 4.57 3.83
N TYR A 142 14.54 5.39 4.87
CA TYR A 142 15.23 6.67 4.82
C TYR A 142 15.94 6.92 6.15
N ASN A 143 16.96 7.78 6.13
CA ASN A 143 17.72 8.10 7.34
C ASN A 143 16.88 8.93 8.33
N ALA A 144 16.10 8.24 9.16
CA ALA A 144 15.25 8.81 10.20
C ALA A 144 15.98 9.04 11.53
N ALA A 145 17.30 8.75 11.60
CA ALA A 145 18.11 8.83 12.82
C ALA A 145 18.72 10.23 13.07
N VAL A 146 18.67 11.14 12.09
CA VAL A 146 19.31 12.47 12.18
C VAL A 146 18.40 13.43 12.97
N VAL A 147 18.33 13.22 14.27
CA VAL A 147 17.48 13.94 15.23
C VAL A 147 18.20 15.17 15.77
N SER A 148 18.61 16.06 14.87
CA SER A 148 19.12 17.38 15.22
C SER A 148 18.59 18.49 14.32
N ASP A 149 17.59 18.18 13.48
CA ASP A 149 16.85 19.15 12.66
C ASP A 149 15.68 18.43 11.98
N VAL A 150 14.48 18.41 12.61
CA VAL A 150 13.23 17.99 11.95
C VAL A 150 12.45 19.24 11.50
N SER A 151 13.14 20.14 10.80
CA SER A 151 12.49 21.30 10.18
C SER A 151 11.50 20.89 9.08
N ALA A 152 10.56 21.80 8.79
CA ALA A 152 9.65 21.67 7.64
C ALA A 152 10.41 21.49 6.32
N ALA A 153 11.57 22.15 6.17
CA ALA A 153 12.44 21.98 5.01
C ALA A 153 12.96 20.55 4.88
N ARG A 154 13.42 19.93 5.97
CA ARG A 154 13.87 18.53 5.92
C ARG A 154 12.72 17.56 5.68
N LEU A 155 11.55 17.79 6.30
CA LEU A 155 10.35 17.00 6.02
C LEU A 155 10.00 17.03 4.53
N ARG A 156 10.07 18.21 3.92
CA ARG A 156 9.89 18.40 2.48
C ARG A 156 10.95 17.66 1.66
N ASN A 157 12.22 17.70 2.05
CA ASN A 157 13.28 16.95 1.36
C ASN A 157 13.03 15.43 1.41
N PHE A 158 12.62 14.88 2.55
CA PHE A 158 12.25 13.47 2.66
C PHE A 158 11.06 13.12 1.77
N ALA A 159 10.05 13.99 1.72
CA ALA A 159 8.88 13.84 0.88
C ALA A 159 9.22 13.86 -0.62
N GLU A 160 10.00 14.83 -1.08
CA GLU A 160 10.46 14.93 -2.47
C GLU A 160 11.31 13.73 -2.86
N THR A 161 12.25 13.32 -2.00
CA THR A 161 13.08 12.13 -2.22
C THR A 161 12.24 10.86 -2.30
N PHE A 162 11.23 10.72 -1.43
CA PHE A 162 10.29 9.59 -1.48
C PHE A 162 9.53 9.56 -2.80
N LEU A 163 8.97 10.69 -3.25
CA LEU A 163 8.24 10.76 -4.52
C LEU A 163 9.12 10.40 -5.72
N GLU A 164 10.35 10.91 -5.77
CA GLU A 164 11.29 10.61 -6.85
C GLU A 164 11.66 9.12 -6.89
N ASN A 165 11.90 8.52 -5.73
CA ASN A 165 12.18 7.10 -5.64
C ASN A 165 10.93 6.26 -5.97
N LEU A 166 9.74 6.67 -5.53
CA LEU A 166 8.49 5.96 -5.81
C LEU A 166 8.18 5.97 -7.31
N LYS A 167 8.37 7.12 -7.95
CA LYS A 167 8.22 7.26 -9.40
C LYS A 167 9.17 6.34 -10.14
N ARG A 168 10.45 6.30 -9.74
CA ARG A 168 11.44 5.39 -10.32
C ARG A 168 11.07 3.92 -10.13
N GLU A 169 10.62 3.54 -8.94
CA GLU A 169 10.22 2.15 -8.62
C GLU A 169 8.93 1.71 -9.33
N ARG A 170 8.18 2.67 -9.85
CA ARG A 170 6.95 2.46 -10.61
C ARG A 170 7.11 2.79 -12.09
N ASP A 171 8.33 2.99 -12.60
CA ASP A 171 8.57 3.48 -13.96
C ASP A 171 8.40 2.40 -15.06
N SER A 172 7.23 1.76 -15.10
CA SER A 172 6.78 0.85 -16.15
C SER A 172 5.29 1.03 -16.39
N ASP A 173 4.79 0.72 -17.59
CA ASP A 173 3.37 0.91 -17.91
C ASP A 173 2.44 0.13 -16.97
N THR A 174 2.88 -1.06 -16.55
CA THR A 174 2.21 -1.87 -15.53
C THR A 174 2.19 -1.14 -14.19
N TYR A 175 3.36 -0.84 -13.61
CA TYR A 175 3.39 -0.35 -12.23
C TYR A 175 2.94 1.10 -12.10
N ARG A 176 3.07 1.96 -13.13
CA ARG A 176 2.57 3.35 -13.07
C ARG A 176 1.07 3.41 -12.81
N SER A 177 0.31 2.48 -13.40
CA SER A 177 -1.16 2.44 -13.34
C SER A 177 -1.72 1.54 -12.23
N ASN A 178 -0.90 0.69 -11.62
CA ASN A 178 -1.33 -0.17 -10.53
C ASN A 178 -1.88 0.65 -9.35
N PRO A 179 -3.06 0.28 -8.79
CA PRO A 179 -3.50 0.77 -7.50
C PRO A 179 -2.37 0.81 -6.47
N LEU A 180 -2.37 1.84 -5.63
CA LEU A 180 -1.33 2.08 -4.64
C LEU A 180 -1.94 2.18 -3.24
N ILE A 181 -1.46 1.32 -2.34
CA ILE A 181 -1.73 1.38 -0.91
C ILE A 181 -0.44 1.81 -0.20
N ILE A 182 -0.51 2.87 0.61
CA ILE A 182 0.61 3.31 1.43
C ILE A 182 0.29 3.05 2.90
N MET A 183 1.18 2.35 3.59
CA MET A 183 1.13 2.11 5.03
C MET A 183 2.27 2.86 5.70
N MET A 184 1.99 3.52 6.82
CA MET A 184 2.99 4.38 7.44
C MET A 184 2.88 4.39 8.95
N HIS A 185 4.02 4.35 9.62
CA HIS A 185 4.13 4.42 11.07
C HIS A 185 4.58 5.78 11.54
N SER A 186 3.89 6.32 12.56
CA SER A 186 4.30 7.50 13.31
C SER A 186 4.70 8.68 12.39
N LEU A 187 5.91 9.23 12.53
CA LEU A 187 6.41 10.36 11.76
C LEU A 187 6.49 10.10 10.25
N GLY A 188 6.58 8.83 9.83
CA GLY A 188 6.52 8.46 8.41
C GLY A 188 5.23 8.93 7.76
N GLY A 189 4.13 8.98 8.51
CA GLY A 189 2.87 9.55 8.02
C GLY A 189 2.96 11.05 7.71
N LEU A 190 3.78 11.83 8.44
CA LEU A 190 3.98 13.24 8.11
C LEU A 190 4.81 13.42 6.83
N VAL A 191 5.77 12.52 6.57
CA VAL A 191 6.54 12.50 5.32
C VAL A 191 5.61 12.28 4.15
N ILE A 192 4.72 11.28 4.24
CA ILE A 192 3.74 10.99 3.18
C ILE A 192 2.74 12.12 3.01
N LYS A 193 2.26 12.74 4.09
CA LYS A 193 1.40 13.93 3.98
C LYS A 193 2.06 15.04 3.17
N GLN A 194 3.30 15.37 3.52
CA GLN A 194 4.07 16.38 2.81
C GLN A 194 4.33 15.97 1.35
N ALA A 195 4.54 14.69 1.08
CA ALA A 195 4.68 14.15 -0.27
C ALA A 195 3.41 14.35 -1.09
N LEU A 196 2.22 14.07 -0.56
CA LEU A 196 0.98 14.28 -1.32
C LEU A 196 0.67 15.75 -1.58
N ILE A 197 1.03 16.65 -0.66
CA ILE A 197 0.94 18.10 -0.90
C ILE A 197 1.86 18.50 -2.06
N VAL A 198 3.11 18.05 -2.05
CA VAL A 198 4.07 18.32 -3.15
C VAL A 198 3.57 17.71 -4.46
N ALA A 199 3.04 16.48 -4.42
CA ALA A 199 2.49 15.80 -5.57
C ALA A 199 1.33 16.60 -6.17
N ARG A 200 0.39 17.05 -5.33
CA ARG A 200 -0.75 17.87 -5.76
C ARG A 200 -0.32 19.21 -6.36
N GLN A 201 0.64 19.90 -5.75
CA GLN A 201 1.21 21.15 -6.28
C GLN A 201 1.86 20.98 -7.66
N ASN A 202 2.23 19.74 -8.02
CA ASN A 202 2.85 19.37 -9.29
C ASN A 202 2.00 18.37 -10.10
N SER A 203 0.69 18.32 -9.82
CA SER A 203 -0.32 17.57 -10.57
C SER A 203 -0.43 18.13 -12.00
N GLY A 204 -0.73 17.24 -12.96
CA GLY A 204 -0.70 17.54 -14.39
C GLY A 204 0.70 17.73 -14.99
N LYS A 205 1.76 17.57 -14.19
CA LYS A 205 3.16 17.69 -14.65
C LYS A 205 3.98 16.45 -14.34
N ARG A 206 4.05 16.05 -13.08
CA ARG A 206 5.07 15.08 -12.63
C ARG A 206 4.55 13.88 -11.86
N TYR A 207 3.54 14.07 -11.02
CA TYR A 207 3.08 13.05 -10.06
C TYR A 207 1.59 12.70 -10.23
N GLU A 208 1.02 12.94 -11.42
CA GLU A 208 -0.39 12.63 -11.70
C GLU A 208 -0.66 11.13 -11.55
N ASP A 209 0.22 10.29 -12.08
CA ASP A 209 0.20 8.84 -11.97
C ASP A 209 0.21 8.34 -10.51
N VAL A 210 0.95 9.01 -9.64
CA VAL A 210 0.98 8.68 -8.20
C VAL A 210 -0.36 9.02 -7.54
N LEU A 211 -0.89 10.22 -7.82
CA LEU A 211 -2.18 10.67 -7.29
C LEU A 211 -3.34 9.81 -7.81
N ASP A 212 -3.36 9.56 -9.11
CA ASP A 212 -4.35 8.75 -9.82
C ASP A 212 -4.30 7.29 -9.42
N SER A 213 -3.19 6.80 -8.86
CA SER A 213 -3.07 5.42 -8.40
C SER A 213 -3.38 5.27 -6.90
N LEU A 214 -3.30 6.35 -6.11
CA LEU A 214 -3.45 6.27 -4.66
C LEU A 214 -4.87 5.88 -4.26
N ARG A 215 -5.00 4.70 -3.64
CA ARG A 215 -6.27 4.07 -3.28
C ARG A 215 -6.53 4.04 -1.79
N CYS A 216 -5.50 3.72 -1.01
CA CYS A 216 -5.65 3.61 0.43
C CYS A 216 -4.41 4.08 1.17
N MET A 217 -4.63 4.73 2.30
CA MET A 217 -3.60 5.11 3.25
C MET A 217 -3.91 4.51 4.61
N ILE A 218 -2.96 3.79 5.19
CA ILE A 218 -3.09 3.18 6.50
C ILE A 218 -2.06 3.81 7.44
N PHE A 219 -2.55 4.60 8.40
CA PHE A 219 -1.74 5.28 9.41
C PHE A 219 -1.69 4.44 10.69
N PHE A 220 -0.50 4.29 11.25
CA PHE A 220 -0.28 3.67 12.56
C PHE A 220 0.34 4.69 13.51
N GLY A 221 -0.46 5.21 14.45
CA GLY A 221 -0.01 6.15 15.47
C GLY A 221 0.60 7.44 14.91
N THR A 222 0.18 7.91 13.73
CA THR A 222 0.70 9.16 13.17
C THR A 222 0.14 10.37 13.93
N PRO A 223 0.97 11.28 14.47
CA PRO A 223 0.47 12.47 15.15
C PRO A 223 -0.01 13.51 14.13
N HIS A 224 -1.26 13.42 13.69
CA HIS A 224 -1.86 14.37 12.76
C HIS A 224 -2.06 15.75 13.38
N GLN A 225 -2.57 15.81 14.61
CA GLN A 225 -2.96 17.07 15.26
C GLN A 225 -2.42 17.18 16.68
N GLY A 226 -2.40 18.40 17.23
CA GLY A 226 -2.23 18.58 18.68
C GLY A 226 -3.54 18.23 19.41
N VAL A 227 -3.47 17.89 20.71
CA VAL A 227 -4.69 17.65 21.51
C VAL A 227 -4.92 18.86 22.44
N PRO A 228 -6.15 19.37 22.58
CA PRO A 228 -6.46 20.37 23.60
C PRO A 228 -6.03 19.87 25.00
N GLY A 229 -5.20 20.64 25.72
CA GLY A 229 -4.63 20.25 27.03
C GLY A 229 -3.39 19.35 26.98
N ALA A 230 -2.91 18.99 25.78
CA ALA A 230 -1.61 18.36 25.55
C ALA A 230 -0.81 19.16 24.53
N THR A 231 0.23 19.86 24.96
CA THR A 231 1.07 20.63 24.02
C THR A 231 1.73 19.67 23.00
N ARG A 232 1.85 20.07 21.73
CA ARG A 232 2.56 19.28 20.68
C ARG A 232 3.98 18.92 21.14
N THR A 233 4.63 19.81 21.87
CA THR A 233 5.86 19.63 22.67
C THR A 233 5.86 18.33 23.49
N ARG A 234 4.72 17.96 24.09
CA ARG A 234 4.55 16.72 24.87
C ARG A 234 4.53 15.49 23.98
N ILE A 235 3.83 15.54 22.84
CA ILE A 235 3.79 14.44 21.87
C ILE A 235 5.16 14.26 21.24
N ALA A 236 5.82 15.34 20.80
CA ALA A 236 7.19 15.34 20.30
C ALA A 236 8.17 14.75 21.33
N GLY A 237 8.10 15.22 22.58
CA GLY A 237 8.94 14.68 23.67
C GLY A 237 8.66 13.20 23.96
N ASN A 238 7.40 12.76 23.89
CA ASN A 238 7.04 11.35 24.06
C ASN A 238 7.57 10.49 22.90
N LEU A 239 7.46 10.97 21.66
CA LEU A 239 7.98 10.30 20.47
C LEU A 239 9.48 10.10 20.56
N LEU A 240 10.23 11.17 20.85
CA LEU A 240 11.69 11.11 21.07
C LEU A 240 12.04 10.03 22.10
N ARG A 241 11.41 10.08 23.27
CA ARG A 241 11.67 9.13 24.35
C ARG A 241 11.27 7.69 24.01
N ALA A 242 10.18 7.50 23.27
CA ALA A 242 9.71 6.18 22.83
C ALA A 242 10.75 5.52 21.91
N VAL A 243 11.39 6.30 21.04
CA VAL A 243 12.41 5.78 20.12
C VAL A 243 13.83 5.84 20.70
N GLY A 244 13.95 6.09 22.01
CA GLY A 244 15.22 6.02 22.75
C GLY A 244 16.12 7.26 22.59
N ILE A 245 15.56 8.39 22.15
CA ILE A 245 16.28 9.66 22.01
C ILE A 245 15.99 10.53 23.22
N GLU A 246 17.03 11.17 23.74
CA GLU A 246 16.90 12.10 24.84
C GLU A 246 16.10 13.34 24.40
N ALA A 247 15.02 13.61 25.13
CA ALA A 247 14.12 14.72 24.82
C ALA A 247 14.69 16.04 25.35
N ARG A 248 15.68 16.59 24.64
CA ARG A 248 16.28 17.90 24.92
C ARG A 248 15.39 19.03 24.38
N THR A 249 15.38 20.18 25.06
CA THR A 249 14.43 21.28 24.76
C THR A 249 14.61 21.88 23.36
N ASP A 250 15.83 21.95 22.87
CA ASP A 250 16.19 22.32 21.48
C ASP A 250 15.57 21.36 20.46
N LEU A 251 15.74 20.04 20.66
CA LEU A 251 15.20 19.02 19.77
C LEU A 251 13.67 18.98 19.78
N ILE A 252 13.07 19.20 20.96
CA ILE A 252 11.62 19.29 21.07
C ILE A 252 11.11 20.55 20.33
N ARG A 253 11.84 21.67 20.39
CA ARG A 253 11.49 22.89 19.65
C ARG A 253 11.62 22.72 18.15
N GLU A 254 12.58 21.94 17.67
CA GLU A 254 12.69 21.63 16.24
C GLU A 254 11.60 20.67 15.76
N LEU A 255 11.23 19.69 16.60
CA LEU A 255 10.06 18.82 16.40
C LEU A 255 8.73 19.50 16.74
N GLU A 256 8.78 20.75 17.19
CA GLU A 256 7.67 21.65 17.31
C GLU A 256 7.75 22.64 16.14
N PRO A 257 7.25 22.26 14.95
CA PRO A 257 7.02 23.22 13.90
C PRO A 257 6.28 24.40 14.51
N THR A 258 6.83 25.60 14.29
CA THR A 258 6.16 26.86 14.62
C THR A 258 4.69 26.68 14.31
N SER A 259 3.82 26.95 15.28
CA SER A 259 2.44 26.43 15.38
C SER A 259 1.60 26.39 14.09
N THR A 260 1.94 27.24 13.10
CA THR A 260 1.44 27.26 11.72
C THR A 260 1.81 25.99 10.92
N ALA A 261 3.08 25.64 10.74
CA ALA A 261 3.52 24.69 9.70
C ALA A 261 2.94 23.26 9.78
N LEU A 262 2.65 22.69 10.96
CA LEU A 262 1.98 21.36 11.06
C LEU A 262 0.45 21.44 10.95
N PHE A 263 -0.12 22.57 11.38
CA PHE A 263 -1.55 22.80 11.20
C PHE A 263 -1.83 22.99 9.71
N ASP A 264 -1.04 23.85 9.07
CA ASP A 264 -1.00 24.04 7.62
C ASP A 264 -0.79 22.68 6.94
N LEU A 265 0.17 21.85 7.39
CA LEU A 265 0.38 20.52 6.81
C LEU A 265 -0.87 19.63 6.86
N THR A 266 -1.64 19.63 7.95
CA THR A 266 -2.80 18.74 8.05
C THR A 266 -3.97 19.26 7.23
N GLU A 267 -4.25 20.56 7.23
CA GLU A 267 -5.31 21.14 6.39
C GLU A 267 -4.94 21.08 4.90
N ASP A 268 -3.71 21.45 4.53
CA ASP A 268 -3.20 21.32 3.16
C ASP A 268 -3.27 19.87 2.69
N PHE A 269 -2.96 18.91 3.56
CA PHE A 269 -3.07 17.50 3.25
C PHE A 269 -4.53 17.09 3.01
N ARG A 270 -5.46 17.52 3.88
CA ARG A 270 -6.89 17.23 3.72
C ARG A 270 -7.38 17.73 2.36
N HIS A 271 -7.01 18.94 1.97
CA HIS A 271 -7.30 19.48 0.64
C HIS A 271 -6.60 18.69 -0.47
N ALA A 272 -5.35 18.28 -0.27
CA ALA A 272 -4.61 17.53 -1.27
C ALA A 272 -5.24 16.17 -1.61
N ILE A 273 -6.00 15.56 -0.70
CA ILE A 273 -6.62 14.24 -0.89
C ILE A 273 -8.12 14.27 -1.15
N GLU A 274 -8.79 15.42 -0.99
CA GLU A 274 -10.26 15.55 -0.96
C GLU A 274 -10.94 14.87 -2.15
N ASP A 275 -10.42 15.09 -3.36
CA ASP A 275 -10.97 14.58 -4.62
C ASP A 275 -10.29 13.31 -5.15
N LEU A 276 -9.39 12.67 -4.38
CA LEU A 276 -8.71 11.44 -4.84
C LEU A 276 -9.53 10.18 -4.66
N GLY A 277 -10.57 10.24 -3.84
CA GLY A 277 -11.29 9.04 -3.42
C GLY A 277 -10.47 8.09 -2.56
N THR A 278 -9.34 8.53 -2.03
CA THR A 278 -8.47 7.67 -1.20
C THR A 278 -9.16 7.30 0.11
N ILE A 279 -9.20 6.00 0.42
CA ILE A 279 -9.66 5.50 1.72
C ILE A 279 -8.58 5.76 2.76
N ILE A 280 -8.95 6.33 3.89
CA ILE A 280 -8.03 6.52 5.03
C ILE A 280 -8.40 5.56 6.14
N TYR A 281 -7.41 4.84 6.65
CA TYR A 281 -7.55 4.01 7.83
C TYR A 281 -6.54 4.42 8.90
N THR A 282 -7.02 4.65 10.11
CA THR A 282 -6.20 5.08 11.25
C THR A 282 -6.22 4.03 12.34
N PHE A 283 -5.04 3.50 12.67
CA PHE A 283 -4.81 2.66 13.84
C PHE A 283 -4.12 3.47 14.94
N PHE A 284 -4.65 3.41 16.16
CA PHE A 284 -4.09 4.10 17.33
C PHE A 284 -3.80 3.13 18.49
N GLU A 285 -2.82 3.48 19.31
CA GLU A 285 -2.35 2.66 20.44
C GLU A 285 -3.32 2.68 21.64
N GLU A 286 -3.45 1.55 22.33
CA GLU A 286 -4.16 1.46 23.61
C GLU A 286 -3.21 1.36 24.81
N LYS A 287 -2.02 0.80 24.62
CA LYS A 287 -1.04 0.65 25.69
C LYS A 287 -0.10 1.83 25.72
N ARG A 288 0.30 2.21 26.92
CA ARG A 288 1.32 3.24 27.13
C ARG A 288 2.69 2.69 26.77
N THR A 289 3.50 3.49 26.09
CA THR A 289 4.90 3.16 25.83
C THR A 289 5.75 3.50 27.05
N ARG A 290 6.54 2.53 27.52
CA ARG A 290 7.55 2.78 28.56
C ARG A 290 8.71 3.55 27.94
N THR A 291 8.80 4.83 28.25
CA THR A 291 9.90 5.70 27.80
C THR A 291 11.22 5.35 28.49
N ARG A 292 12.34 5.30 27.76
CA ARG A 292 13.67 5.10 28.37
C ARG A 292 14.04 6.30 29.24
N GLY A 293 14.27 6.06 30.54
CA GLY A 293 14.64 7.07 31.54
C GLY A 293 14.87 6.55 32.97
N GLY A 294 15.11 5.24 33.14
CA GLY A 294 15.27 4.62 34.46
C GLY A 294 14.00 4.69 35.33
N LEU A 295 14.17 4.77 36.66
CA LEU A 295 13.09 4.88 37.67
C LEU A 295 12.16 6.11 37.49
N LEU A 296 12.50 7.04 36.60
CA LEU A 296 11.74 8.27 36.28
C LEU A 296 10.93 8.15 34.97
N GLY A 297 11.02 7.03 34.26
CA GLY A 297 10.24 6.80 33.03
C GLY A 297 8.74 6.86 33.32
N ARG A 298 8.03 7.78 32.68
CA ARG A 298 6.57 7.86 32.77
C ARG A 298 5.96 7.11 31.59
N ASP A 299 5.18 6.09 31.88
CA ASP A 299 4.34 5.44 30.89
C ASP A 299 3.37 6.48 30.30
N ALA A 300 3.46 6.69 28.99
CA ALA A 300 2.62 7.64 28.27
C ALA A 300 2.04 7.00 27.01
N LEU A 301 0.80 7.40 26.68
CA LEU A 301 0.36 7.34 25.29
C LEU A 301 1.19 8.37 24.52
N VAL A 302 1.99 7.88 23.58
CA VAL A 302 2.88 8.67 22.74
C VAL A 302 2.04 9.53 21.81
N VAL A 303 1.05 8.93 21.15
CA VAL A 303 0.10 9.60 20.27
C VAL A 303 -1.32 9.22 20.71
N PRO A 304 -1.99 10.07 21.50
CA PRO A 304 -3.38 9.84 21.89
C PRO A 304 -4.31 9.75 20.67
N GLU A 305 -5.41 9.01 20.77
CA GLU A 305 -6.41 8.85 19.70
C GLU A 305 -6.78 10.18 19.00
N LYS A 306 -7.07 11.24 19.77
CA LYS A 306 -7.44 12.55 19.23
C LYS A 306 -6.35 13.20 18.36
N SER A 307 -5.08 12.85 18.59
CA SER A 307 -3.95 13.29 17.76
C SER A 307 -3.77 12.39 16.55
N ALA A 308 -4.12 11.10 16.67
CA ALA A 308 -4.00 10.10 15.62
C ALA A 308 -5.06 10.21 14.52
N ILE A 309 -6.25 10.74 14.85
CA ILE A 309 -7.38 10.86 13.91
C ILE A 309 -7.21 12.09 13.02
N LEU A 310 -7.47 11.92 11.73
CA LEU A 310 -7.35 12.98 10.74
C LEU A 310 -8.62 13.85 10.64
N GLY A 311 -9.79 13.30 10.94
CA GLY A 311 -11.08 13.99 10.90
C GLY A 311 -11.62 14.25 9.50
N VAL A 312 -11.43 13.32 8.55
CA VAL A 312 -11.98 13.41 7.18
C VAL A 312 -13.12 12.41 6.96
N THR A 313 -13.99 12.69 5.98
CA THR A 313 -15.20 11.91 5.72
C THR A 313 -14.96 10.43 5.40
N ARG A 314 -13.90 10.10 4.64
CA ARG A 314 -13.53 8.72 4.29
C ARG A 314 -12.47 8.12 5.22
N GLU A 315 -12.39 8.59 6.46
CA GLU A 315 -11.55 7.99 7.51
C GLU A 315 -12.32 6.93 8.30
N ARG A 316 -11.77 5.73 8.34
CA ARG A 316 -12.14 4.67 9.29
C ARG A 316 -11.05 4.58 10.36
N LYS A 317 -11.42 4.18 11.57
CA LYS A 317 -10.47 4.07 12.69
C LYS A 317 -10.70 2.85 13.54
N ALA A 318 -9.62 2.30 14.08
CA ALA A 318 -9.65 1.21 15.04
C ALA A 318 -8.46 1.34 16.01
N SER A 319 -8.64 0.83 17.22
CA SER A 319 -7.55 0.72 18.18
C SER A 319 -6.77 -0.58 17.97
N ILE A 320 -5.50 -0.58 18.36
CA ILE A 320 -4.67 -1.79 18.46
C ILE A 320 -4.17 -1.89 19.90
N ASN A 321 -4.34 -3.07 20.51
CA ASN A 321 -3.93 -3.38 21.89
C ASN A 321 -2.40 -3.57 22.02
N ALA A 322 -1.64 -2.56 21.59
CA ALA A 322 -0.19 -2.47 21.62
C ALA A 322 0.23 -1.04 22.02
N ASP A 323 1.52 -0.88 22.33
CA ASP A 323 2.12 0.44 22.50
C ASP A 323 2.59 1.02 21.15
N HIS A 324 2.98 2.29 21.14
CA HIS A 324 3.43 3.00 19.94
C HIS A 324 4.55 2.31 19.15
N ILE A 325 5.44 1.59 19.84
CA ILE A 325 6.60 0.92 19.23
C ILE A 325 6.16 -0.39 18.57
N ASN A 326 5.16 -1.06 19.15
CA ASN A 326 4.71 -2.40 18.77
C ASN A 326 3.41 -2.41 17.96
N ILE A 327 2.78 -1.25 17.73
CA ILE A 327 1.49 -1.12 17.00
C ILE A 327 1.49 -1.72 15.58
N CYS A 328 2.66 -1.83 14.92
CA CYS A 328 2.82 -2.41 13.59
C CYS A 328 3.49 -3.80 13.60
N LYS A 329 3.70 -4.40 14.77
CA LYS A 329 4.53 -5.61 14.96
C LYS A 329 3.67 -6.76 15.46
N PHE A 330 3.12 -7.51 14.51
CA PHE A 330 2.19 -8.59 14.79
C PHE A 330 2.91 -9.90 15.04
N SER A 331 2.43 -10.70 15.99
CA SER A 331 3.13 -11.93 16.39
C SER A 331 3.00 -13.08 15.39
N GLY A 332 2.10 -12.99 14.42
CA GLY A 332 1.84 -14.06 13.45
C GLY A 332 0.53 -13.89 12.67
N PRO A 333 0.19 -14.83 11.77
CA PRO A 333 -1.07 -14.84 11.02
C PRO A 333 -2.34 -14.85 11.89
N GLY A 334 -2.25 -15.41 13.10
CA GLY A 334 -3.37 -15.49 14.06
C GLY A 334 -3.52 -14.26 14.96
N ASP A 335 -2.66 -13.24 14.83
CA ASP A 335 -2.76 -12.01 15.61
C ASP A 335 -4.02 -11.23 15.20
N ASN A 336 -4.85 -10.85 16.18
CA ASN A 336 -6.09 -10.12 15.94
C ASN A 336 -5.85 -8.75 15.28
N ALA A 337 -4.78 -8.05 15.66
CA ALA A 337 -4.43 -6.76 15.07
C ALA A 337 -3.97 -6.92 13.61
N TYR A 338 -3.22 -7.98 13.30
CA TYR A 338 -2.93 -8.34 11.91
C TYR A 338 -4.21 -8.67 11.13
N GLY A 339 -5.12 -9.43 11.72
CA GLY A 339 -6.43 -9.74 11.13
C GLY A 339 -7.23 -8.49 10.75
N ALA A 340 -7.21 -7.47 11.60
CA ALA A 340 -7.81 -6.17 11.32
C ALA A 340 -7.13 -5.46 10.14
N VAL A 341 -5.80 -5.35 10.14
CA VAL A 341 -5.04 -4.73 9.03
C VAL A 341 -5.28 -5.46 7.71
N ARG A 342 -5.23 -6.80 7.72
CA ARG A 342 -5.52 -7.64 6.55
C ARG A 342 -6.92 -7.41 6.01
N LYS A 343 -7.92 -7.23 6.88
CA LYS A 343 -9.30 -6.91 6.47
C LYS A 343 -9.34 -5.55 5.75
N VAL A 344 -8.67 -4.53 6.29
CA VAL A 344 -8.59 -3.21 5.66
C VAL A 344 -7.95 -3.27 4.27
N ILE A 345 -6.81 -3.95 4.13
CA ILE A 345 -6.13 -4.11 2.83
C ILE A 345 -7.06 -4.81 1.82
N ARG A 346 -7.77 -5.85 2.26
CA ARG A 346 -8.72 -6.58 1.42
C ARG A 346 -9.89 -5.73 0.97
N GLU A 347 -10.51 -4.99 1.90
CA GLU A 347 -11.61 -4.07 1.58
C GLU A 347 -11.15 -2.98 0.61
N ALA A 348 -9.95 -2.43 0.81
CA ALA A 348 -9.37 -1.47 -0.11
C ALA A 348 -9.22 -2.10 -1.50
N ILE A 349 -8.53 -3.25 -1.64
CA ILE A 349 -8.38 -3.92 -2.94
C ILE A 349 -9.74 -4.16 -3.63
N GLN A 350 -10.72 -4.67 -2.89
CA GLN A 350 -12.06 -4.95 -3.43
C GLN A 350 -12.79 -3.69 -3.94
N GLU A 351 -12.58 -2.54 -3.32
CA GLU A 351 -13.23 -1.29 -3.71
C GLU A 351 -12.75 -0.78 -5.09
N PHE A 352 -11.50 -1.09 -5.47
CA PHE A 352 -10.89 -0.60 -6.72
C PHE A 352 -10.64 -1.66 -7.78
N THR A 353 -10.82 -2.94 -7.47
CA THR A 353 -10.74 -4.00 -8.47
C THR A 353 -12.12 -4.22 -9.10
N PRO A 354 -12.28 -3.99 -10.43
CA PRO A 354 -13.51 -4.34 -11.10
C PRO A 354 -13.72 -5.85 -11.06
N THR A 355 -14.96 -6.28 -10.89
CA THR A 355 -15.35 -7.69 -10.89
C THR A 355 -16.52 -7.91 -11.83
N VAL A 356 -16.57 -9.08 -12.46
CA VAL A 356 -17.73 -9.51 -13.25
C VAL A 356 -18.55 -10.47 -12.41
N THR A 357 -19.85 -10.23 -12.37
CA THR A 357 -20.83 -11.08 -11.70
C THR A 357 -22.06 -11.25 -12.59
N THR A 358 -23.01 -12.09 -12.17
CA THR A 358 -24.31 -12.22 -12.82
C THR A 358 -25.41 -11.73 -11.88
N ARG A 359 -26.44 -11.09 -12.45
CA ARG A 359 -27.59 -10.58 -11.70
C ARG A 359 -28.86 -10.74 -12.53
N ASP A 360 -30.00 -10.74 -11.84
CA ASP A 360 -31.30 -10.70 -12.48
C ASP A 360 -31.58 -9.31 -13.05
N ALA A 361 -31.88 -9.23 -14.35
CA ALA A 361 -32.26 -7.98 -15.00
C ALA A 361 -33.59 -7.43 -14.47
N ASP A 362 -34.50 -8.28 -14.01
CA ASP A 362 -35.79 -7.85 -13.46
C ASP A 362 -35.63 -7.14 -12.09
N ALA A 363 -34.47 -7.31 -11.44
CA ALA A 363 -34.12 -6.59 -10.21
C ALA A 363 -33.55 -5.18 -10.48
N GLN A 364 -33.39 -4.78 -11.74
CA GLN A 364 -32.92 -3.44 -12.12
C GLN A 364 -34.06 -2.48 -12.43
N PRO A 365 -33.80 -1.16 -12.40
CA PRO A 365 -34.71 -0.20 -12.98
C PRO A 365 -35.07 -0.59 -14.43
N PRO A 366 -36.32 -0.34 -14.87
CA PRO A 366 -36.72 -0.54 -16.25
C PRO A 366 -35.74 0.14 -17.22
N PRO A 367 -35.47 -0.48 -18.38
CA PRO A 367 -34.51 0.09 -19.30
C PRO A 367 -35.00 1.47 -19.78
N PRO A 368 -34.10 2.46 -19.95
CA PRO A 368 -34.46 3.75 -20.54
C PRO A 368 -35.07 3.60 -21.94
N GLU A 369 -35.80 4.62 -22.39
CA GLU A 369 -36.46 4.61 -23.71
C GLU A 369 -35.47 4.25 -24.84
N GLY A 370 -35.88 3.30 -25.69
CA GLY A 370 -35.09 2.83 -26.83
C GLY A 370 -34.04 1.78 -26.49
N LEU A 371 -33.98 1.31 -25.24
CA LEU A 371 -33.07 0.26 -24.77
C LEU A 371 -33.84 -0.92 -24.18
N LYS A 372 -33.19 -2.09 -24.20
CA LYS A 372 -33.70 -3.34 -23.62
C LYS A 372 -32.59 -4.18 -23.02
N TYR A 373 -32.91 -4.82 -21.89
CA TYR A 373 -32.10 -5.90 -21.33
C TYR A 373 -32.29 -7.14 -22.21
N ILE A 374 -31.20 -7.58 -22.85
CA ILE A 374 -31.10 -8.84 -23.57
C ILE A 374 -29.75 -9.47 -23.22
N ASN A 375 -29.76 -10.60 -22.53
CA ASN A 375 -28.60 -11.47 -22.35
C ASN A 375 -28.80 -12.78 -23.10
N LEU A 376 -27.84 -13.16 -23.95
CA LEU A 376 -27.87 -14.45 -24.66
C LEU A 376 -27.08 -15.51 -23.89
N LYS A 377 -27.60 -16.73 -23.87
CA LYS A 377 -26.90 -17.90 -23.31
C LYS A 377 -25.71 -18.34 -24.16
N ASP A 378 -25.83 -18.17 -25.47
CA ASP A 378 -24.84 -18.58 -26.45
C ASP A 378 -24.75 -17.48 -27.54
N PRO A 379 -23.55 -17.05 -27.92
CA PRO A 379 -23.36 -15.94 -28.86
C PRO A 379 -23.92 -16.22 -30.25
N ASN A 380 -24.13 -17.48 -30.63
CA ASN A 380 -24.61 -17.89 -31.94
C ASN A 380 -26.10 -18.27 -31.95
N THR A 381 -26.81 -18.06 -30.84
CA THR A 381 -28.25 -18.35 -30.72
C THR A 381 -29.04 -17.15 -30.22
N LEU A 382 -30.37 -17.20 -30.35
CA LEU A 382 -31.28 -16.20 -29.78
C LEU A 382 -31.84 -16.64 -28.40
N SER A 383 -31.24 -17.67 -27.79
CA SER A 383 -31.66 -18.17 -26.48
C SER A 383 -31.23 -17.19 -25.39
N ARG A 384 -32.17 -16.79 -24.53
CA ARG A 384 -31.95 -15.73 -23.53
C ARG A 384 -31.87 -16.25 -22.10
N ASP A 385 -31.12 -15.54 -21.27
CA ASP A 385 -31.07 -15.70 -19.81
C ASP A 385 -30.91 -14.37 -19.09
N ASP A 386 -32.01 -13.63 -18.98
CA ASP A 386 -31.95 -12.32 -18.32
C ASP A 386 -31.84 -12.44 -16.78
N SER A 387 -32.02 -13.64 -16.22
CA SER A 387 -31.78 -13.92 -14.80
C SER A 387 -30.29 -14.05 -14.44
N GLY A 388 -29.48 -14.48 -15.41
CA GLY A 388 -28.03 -14.61 -15.33
C GLY A 388 -27.28 -13.47 -16.02
N TYR A 389 -27.81 -12.24 -16.01
CA TYR A 389 -27.29 -11.10 -16.76
C TYR A 389 -25.85 -10.74 -16.35
N PRO A 390 -24.88 -10.64 -17.27
CA PRO A 390 -23.51 -10.22 -16.97
C PRO A 390 -23.48 -8.75 -16.53
N VAL A 391 -22.89 -8.50 -15.36
CA VAL A 391 -22.76 -7.16 -14.79
C VAL A 391 -21.32 -6.95 -14.36
N LEU A 392 -20.74 -5.83 -14.78
CA LEU A 392 -19.48 -5.35 -14.23
C LEU A 392 -19.80 -4.56 -12.94
N VAL A 393 -19.14 -4.90 -11.85
CA VAL A 393 -19.22 -4.21 -10.56
C VAL A 393 -17.88 -3.56 -10.29
N TRP A 394 -17.88 -2.25 -10.03
CA TRP A 394 -16.64 -1.53 -9.72
C TRP A 394 -16.92 -0.45 -8.69
N GLY A 395 -16.34 -0.60 -7.49
CA GLY A 395 -16.65 0.22 -6.32
C GLY A 395 -18.15 0.20 -6.01
N PRO A 396 -18.81 1.36 -5.87
CA PRO A 396 -20.23 1.44 -5.56
C PRO A 396 -21.14 1.31 -6.78
N TYR A 397 -20.59 1.07 -7.98
CA TYR A 397 -21.33 1.13 -9.24
C TYR A 397 -21.51 -0.24 -9.89
N THR A 398 -22.64 -0.38 -10.59
CA THR A 398 -22.92 -1.53 -11.46
C THR A 398 -23.10 -1.07 -12.90
N TYR A 399 -22.50 -1.79 -13.84
CA TYR A 399 -22.49 -1.46 -15.26
C TYR A 399 -23.20 -2.53 -16.06
N TRP A 400 -24.21 -2.12 -16.82
CA TRP A 400 -25.13 -2.98 -17.55
C TRP A 400 -25.08 -2.67 -19.04
N ALA A 401 -24.86 -3.68 -19.88
CA ALA A 401 -24.74 -3.52 -21.33
C ALA A 401 -26.07 -3.81 -22.03
N LEU A 402 -26.84 -2.78 -22.36
CA LEU A 402 -28.16 -2.92 -22.98
C LEU A 402 -28.08 -2.86 -24.51
N SER A 403 -28.98 -3.57 -25.17
CA SER A 403 -29.21 -3.47 -26.60
C SER A 403 -30.23 -2.39 -26.93
N HIS A 404 -30.18 -1.86 -28.14
CA HIS A 404 -31.18 -0.90 -28.63
C HIS A 404 -32.42 -1.62 -29.17
N ASP A 405 -33.60 -1.02 -29.00
CA ASP A 405 -34.87 -1.58 -29.45
C ASP A 405 -34.99 -1.70 -30.97
N ASP A 406 -34.38 -0.76 -31.69
CA ASP A 406 -34.28 -0.76 -33.16
C ASP A 406 -33.29 -1.79 -33.73
N ASN A 407 -32.65 -2.57 -32.85
CA ASN A 407 -31.68 -3.61 -33.18
C ASN A 407 -30.44 -3.11 -33.93
N ARG A 408 -30.08 -1.82 -33.82
CA ARG A 408 -28.81 -1.31 -34.38
C ARG A 408 -27.62 -2.08 -33.81
N TYR A 409 -26.51 -2.04 -34.54
CA TYR A 409 -25.30 -2.78 -34.22
C TYR A 409 -24.43 -2.05 -33.17
N GLY A 410 -24.93 -2.01 -31.93
CA GLY A 410 -24.26 -1.38 -30.79
C GLY A 410 -24.87 -1.78 -29.46
N MET A 411 -24.15 -1.46 -28.38
CA MET A 411 -24.64 -1.55 -27.02
C MET A 411 -24.45 -0.22 -26.31
N THR A 412 -25.39 0.08 -25.41
CA THR A 412 -25.27 1.16 -24.44
C THR A 412 -24.93 0.59 -23.08
N ILE A 413 -23.79 0.99 -22.52
CA ILE A 413 -23.42 0.69 -21.15
C ILE A 413 -24.03 1.73 -20.22
N LEU A 414 -24.83 1.28 -19.27
CA LEU A 414 -25.44 2.10 -18.23
C LEU A 414 -24.79 1.82 -16.89
N ALA A 415 -24.36 2.86 -16.18
CA ALA A 415 -23.87 2.72 -14.82
C ALA A 415 -24.87 3.26 -13.81
N TYR A 416 -25.13 2.46 -12.78
CA TYR A 416 -26.02 2.79 -11.66
C TYR A 416 -25.25 2.84 -10.35
N ASP A 417 -25.63 3.74 -9.45
CA ASP A 417 -25.15 3.75 -8.06
C ASP A 417 -25.85 2.68 -7.20
N GLY A 418 -25.38 2.49 -5.97
CA GLY A 418 -25.97 1.53 -5.02
C GLY A 418 -27.44 1.81 -4.63
N ARG A 419 -28.05 2.91 -5.08
CA ARG A 419 -29.48 3.22 -4.92
C ARG A 419 -30.28 2.99 -6.20
N GLY A 420 -29.66 2.44 -7.25
CA GLY A 420 -30.29 2.20 -8.54
C GLY A 420 -30.48 3.47 -9.39
N ARG A 421 -29.77 4.57 -9.10
CA ARG A 421 -29.86 5.78 -9.92
C ARG A 421 -28.84 5.73 -11.04
N LEU A 422 -29.27 6.03 -12.27
CA LEU A 422 -28.37 6.13 -13.41
C LEU A 422 -27.41 7.31 -13.21
N VAL A 423 -26.10 7.04 -13.23
CA VAL A 423 -25.05 8.05 -13.00
C VAL A 423 -24.25 8.37 -14.26
N GLN A 424 -24.11 7.42 -15.19
CA GLN A 424 -23.37 7.63 -16.44
C GLN A 424 -23.81 6.66 -17.54
N ARG A 425 -23.62 7.05 -18.80
CA ARG A 425 -23.88 6.20 -19.97
C ARG A 425 -22.76 6.29 -21.01
N TRP A 426 -22.49 5.17 -21.69
CA TRP A 426 -21.58 5.09 -22.84
C TRP A 426 -22.22 4.29 -23.96
N GLU A 427 -22.06 4.72 -25.21
CA GLU A 427 -22.53 3.98 -26.38
C GLU A 427 -21.33 3.60 -27.24
N LYS A 428 -21.24 2.32 -27.63
CA LYS A 428 -20.26 1.87 -28.62
C LYS A 428 -20.94 0.96 -29.65
N ILE A 429 -20.63 1.20 -30.91
CA ILE A 429 -20.98 0.31 -32.01
C ILE A 429 -20.04 -0.89 -32.04
N GLY A 430 -20.47 -2.00 -32.65
CA GLY A 430 -19.57 -3.14 -32.94
C GLY A 430 -20.01 -4.48 -32.37
N ALA A 431 -20.94 -4.49 -31.42
CA ALA A 431 -21.54 -5.71 -30.87
C ALA A 431 -22.93 -5.36 -30.30
N ARG A 432 -23.82 -6.35 -30.18
CA ARG A 432 -25.14 -6.24 -29.54
C ARG A 432 -25.49 -7.55 -28.85
N TYR A 433 -26.45 -7.50 -27.94
CA TYR A 433 -26.89 -8.60 -27.09
C TYR A 433 -25.75 -9.17 -26.27
N ILE A 434 -25.61 -8.70 -25.02
CA ILE A 434 -24.54 -9.17 -24.15
C ILE A 434 -24.64 -10.69 -23.98
N VAL A 435 -23.48 -11.34 -23.88
CA VAL A 435 -23.34 -12.76 -23.55
C VAL A 435 -22.44 -12.89 -22.33
N SER A 436 -21.32 -12.16 -22.32
CA SER A 436 -20.38 -12.19 -21.19
C SER A 436 -19.59 -10.89 -21.11
N ILE A 437 -18.94 -10.68 -19.97
CA ILE A 437 -17.96 -9.61 -19.77
C ILE A 437 -16.66 -10.28 -19.40
N SER A 438 -15.57 -9.85 -20.04
CA SER A 438 -14.22 -10.24 -19.63
C SER A 438 -13.42 -9.02 -19.21
N LEU A 439 -12.60 -9.22 -18.18
CA LEU A 439 -11.60 -8.26 -17.72
C LEU A 439 -10.23 -8.76 -18.17
N ASP A 440 -9.47 -7.85 -18.72
CA ASP A 440 -8.08 -8.02 -19.15
C ASP A 440 -7.28 -6.84 -18.55
N ARG A 441 -5.95 -6.92 -18.51
CA ARG A 441 -5.11 -5.90 -17.83
C ARG A 441 -5.50 -4.48 -18.29
N GLY A 442 -6.17 -3.72 -17.42
CA GLY A 442 -6.61 -2.35 -17.68
C GLY A 442 -7.75 -2.18 -18.70
N THR A 443 -8.39 -3.26 -19.17
CA THR A 443 -9.45 -3.22 -20.19
C THR A 443 -10.65 -4.10 -19.81
N VAL A 444 -11.85 -3.62 -20.06
CA VAL A 444 -13.08 -4.42 -20.00
C VAL A 444 -13.63 -4.66 -21.40
N LYS A 445 -14.04 -5.89 -21.70
CA LYS A 445 -14.67 -6.28 -22.97
C LYS A 445 -16.08 -6.78 -22.68
N PHE A 446 -17.06 -6.15 -23.31
CA PHE A 446 -18.45 -6.60 -23.33
C PHE A 446 -18.66 -7.40 -24.60
N ILE A 447 -18.80 -8.72 -24.45
CA ILE A 447 -18.87 -9.69 -25.55
C ILE A 447 -20.35 -9.98 -25.81
N GLY A 448 -20.77 -9.77 -27.05
CA GLY A 448 -22.12 -10.03 -27.50
C GLY A 448 -22.21 -11.12 -28.56
N GLN A 449 -23.28 -11.08 -29.35
CA GLN A 449 -23.55 -12.08 -30.40
C GLN A 449 -22.34 -12.31 -31.33
N ALA A 450 -22.20 -13.53 -31.86
CA ALA A 450 -21.13 -13.97 -32.74
C ALA A 450 -19.71 -13.65 -32.23
N GLU A 451 -19.51 -13.63 -30.91
CA GLU A 451 -18.23 -13.33 -30.23
C GLU A 451 -17.68 -11.92 -30.51
N LEU A 452 -18.54 -11.03 -31.02
CA LEU A 452 -18.19 -9.64 -31.26
C LEU A 452 -18.15 -8.89 -29.93
N SER A 453 -17.23 -7.95 -29.77
CA SER A 453 -17.08 -7.23 -28.50
C SER A 453 -16.90 -5.73 -28.69
N ILE A 454 -17.44 -4.95 -27.75
CA ILE A 454 -17.00 -3.58 -27.51
C ILE A 454 -16.05 -3.57 -26.32
N LYS A 455 -15.04 -2.71 -26.37
CA LYS A 455 -13.97 -2.65 -25.37
C LYS A 455 -13.87 -1.26 -24.79
N PHE A 456 -13.58 -1.15 -23.50
CA PHE A 456 -13.24 0.10 -22.84
C PHE A 456 -11.95 -0.08 -22.07
N THR A 457 -11.07 0.91 -22.08
CA THR A 457 -10.06 0.97 -21.03
C THR A 457 -10.76 1.21 -19.69
N LEU A 458 -10.19 0.74 -18.58
CA LEU A 458 -10.75 1.00 -17.26
C LEU A 458 -10.86 2.51 -16.99
N ASN A 459 -9.93 3.31 -17.51
CA ASN A 459 -10.00 4.77 -17.40
C ASN A 459 -11.18 5.37 -18.19
N GLU A 460 -11.52 4.85 -19.37
CA GLU A 460 -12.67 5.33 -20.17
C GLU A 460 -14.03 5.13 -19.47
N ILE A 461 -14.15 4.05 -18.69
CA ILE A 461 -15.43 3.63 -18.10
C ILE A 461 -15.53 3.90 -16.59
N ARG A 462 -14.47 4.43 -15.97
CA ARG A 462 -14.46 4.78 -14.55
C ARG A 462 -15.37 5.98 -14.28
N ILE A 463 -16.04 5.97 -13.12
CA ILE A 463 -16.94 7.06 -12.70
C ILE A 463 -16.33 7.78 -11.51
N GLY A 464 -15.68 8.89 -11.77
CA GLY A 464 -15.01 9.68 -10.73
C GLY A 464 -13.84 8.95 -10.07
N ASN A 465 -13.32 9.57 -9.02
CA ASN A 465 -12.24 9.03 -8.22
C ASN A 465 -12.86 8.41 -6.97
N PHE A 466 -13.31 7.15 -7.06
CA PHE A 466 -13.65 6.38 -5.87
C PHE A 466 -12.54 5.45 -5.50
#